data_AF-A0AA38SBJ8-F1
#
_entry.id   AF-A0AA38SBJ8-F1
#
_cell.length_a   1.000
_cell.length_b   1.000
_cell.length_c   1.000
_cell.angle_alpha   90.00
_cell.angle_beta   90.00
_cell.angle_gamma   90.00
#
_symmetry.space_group_name_H-M   'P 1'
#
loop_
_entity.id
_entity.type
_entity.pdbx_description
1 polymer ?
#
loop_
_entity_poly.entity_id
_entity_poly.type
_entity_poly.pdbx_seq_one_letter_code
_entity_poly.pdbx_strand_id
1 'polypeptide(L)'
;MKGISYRGNHICFGKYALQALEPAWITSRQIEAGRRAMTRNARRGGKIWVRIFPDKPVTVRPAETRMGSGKGSPEYWVAVVKPDKKNDMIQPQTHLNVADNSGARELMCIRIIGASNRRYAHIGDVIVAVIKDAVPNMPLERSEVVRAVIVRTCKELKRDNGMIIRYDDNAAVVIDQEGNPKGTRVFGAIARELRQFNFTKIVSLAPEVL
;
A
#
# COMPACT_ATOMS: atom_id res chain seq x y z
N MET A 1 0.66 -18.82 -6.29
CA MET A 1 -0.47 -18.05 -5.71
C MET A 1 -0.27 -16.58 -6.03
N LYS A 2 -1.29 -15.83 -6.46
CA LYS A 2 -1.15 -14.41 -6.86
C LYS A 2 -2.23 -13.55 -6.19
N GLY A 3 -1.96 -12.25 -6.07
CA GLY A 3 -2.91 -11.25 -5.59
C GLY A 3 -2.66 -10.76 -4.16
N ILE A 4 -3.35 -9.68 -3.82
CA ILE A 4 -3.30 -8.93 -2.55
C ILE A 4 -4.41 -9.35 -1.60
N SER A 5 -4.22 -9.09 -0.30
CA SER A 5 -5.28 -9.29 0.68
C SER A 5 -6.31 -8.15 0.60
N TYR A 6 -7.60 -8.50 0.66
CA TYR A 6 -8.71 -7.53 0.74
C TYR A 6 -9.30 -7.44 2.16
N ARG A 7 -8.87 -8.33 3.08
CA ARG A 7 -9.40 -8.44 4.46
C ARG A 7 -8.25 -8.71 5.43
N GLY A 8 -8.46 -8.38 6.71
CA GLY A 8 -7.44 -8.62 7.74
C GLY A 8 -6.19 -7.76 7.60
N ASN A 9 -6.29 -6.64 6.91
CA ASN A 9 -5.23 -5.66 6.66
C ASN A 9 -5.25 -4.46 7.64
N HIS A 10 -6.06 -4.53 8.70
CA HIS A 10 -6.11 -3.54 9.77
C HIS A 10 -5.75 -4.17 11.11
N ILE A 11 -5.17 -3.37 11.99
CA ILE A 11 -4.80 -3.80 13.34
C ILE A 11 -6.07 -3.92 14.17
N CYS A 12 -6.41 -5.15 14.55
CA CYS A 12 -7.62 -5.43 15.33
C CYS A 12 -7.37 -5.34 16.84
N PHE A 13 -6.15 -5.67 17.27
CA PHE A 13 -5.73 -5.66 18.66
C PHE A 13 -4.29 -5.14 18.75
N GLY A 14 -4.00 -4.40 19.83
CA GLY A 14 -2.68 -3.85 20.09
C GLY A 14 -2.35 -2.63 19.21
N LYS A 15 -1.07 -2.27 19.19
CA LYS A 15 -0.56 -1.08 18.48
C LYS A 15 0.14 -1.41 17.16
N TYR A 16 0.60 -2.65 16.99
CA TYR A 16 1.40 -3.10 15.86
C TYR A 16 0.91 -4.47 15.38
N ALA A 17 1.10 -4.76 14.09
CA ALA A 17 0.81 -6.05 13.48
C ALA A 17 1.93 -6.48 12.53
N LEU A 18 2.04 -7.79 12.28
CA LEU A 18 2.92 -8.33 11.26
C LEU A 18 2.24 -8.30 9.90
N GLN A 19 2.96 -7.85 8.88
CA GLN A 19 2.49 -7.77 7.50
C GLN A 19 3.27 -8.75 6.63
N ALA A 20 2.55 -9.53 5.82
CA ALA A 20 3.17 -10.38 4.82
C ALA A 20 3.71 -9.51 3.66
N LEU A 21 4.98 -9.73 3.30
CA LEU A 21 5.61 -9.07 2.16
C LEU A 21 5.33 -9.81 0.85
N GLU A 22 5.14 -11.13 0.94
CA GLU A 22 4.92 -12.01 -0.20
C GLU A 22 3.78 -13.00 0.07
N PRO A 23 3.14 -13.56 -0.98
CA PRO A 23 2.12 -14.57 -0.80
C PRO A 23 2.74 -15.89 -0.30
N ALA A 24 2.19 -16.44 0.79
CA ALA A 24 2.71 -17.66 1.40
C ALA A 24 1.58 -18.55 1.93
N TRP A 25 1.85 -19.86 1.98
CA TRP A 25 1.03 -20.82 2.72
C TRP A 25 1.71 -21.06 4.06
N ILE A 26 1.05 -20.69 5.15
CA ILE A 26 1.60 -20.78 6.50
C ILE A 26 0.95 -21.97 7.22
N THR A 27 1.77 -22.93 7.63
CA THR A 27 1.32 -24.10 8.39
C THR A 27 1.06 -23.76 9.85
N SER A 28 0.29 -24.60 10.54
CA SER A 28 0.11 -24.52 12.00
C SER A 28 1.44 -24.51 12.77
N ARG A 29 2.43 -25.30 12.31
CA ARG A 29 3.78 -25.36 12.88
C ARG A 29 4.51 -24.02 12.75
N GLN A 30 4.43 -23.37 11.58
CA GLN A 30 5.04 -22.06 11.37
C GLN A 30 4.35 -20.95 12.19
N ILE A 31 3.02 -20.99 12.32
CA ILE A 31 2.28 -20.06 13.19
C ILE A 31 2.76 -20.19 14.64
N GLU A 32 2.87 -21.41 15.15
CA GLU A 32 3.32 -21.66 16.53
C GLU A 32 4.80 -21.31 16.73
N ALA A 33 5.66 -21.61 15.74
CA ALA A 33 7.06 -21.22 15.77
C ALA A 33 7.21 -19.69 15.83
N GLY A 34 6.44 -18.95 15.00
CA GLY A 34 6.40 -17.49 15.00
C GLY A 34 5.91 -16.92 16.33
N ARG A 35 4.82 -17.47 16.88
CA ARG A 35 4.31 -17.08 18.21
C ARG A 35 5.37 -17.27 19.30
N ARG A 36 6.01 -18.44 19.35
CA ARG A 36 7.09 -18.74 20.32
C ARG A 36 8.26 -17.78 20.17
N ALA A 37 8.69 -17.50 18.94
CA ALA A 37 9.76 -16.55 18.67
C ALA A 37 9.42 -15.13 19.14
N MET A 38 8.21 -14.65 18.88
CA MET A 38 7.75 -13.35 19.38
C MET A 38 7.68 -13.31 20.90
N THR A 39 7.13 -14.36 21.55
CA THR A 39 7.04 -14.44 23.01
C THR A 39 8.41 -14.41 23.68
N ARG A 40 9.43 -15.06 23.10
CA ARG A 40 10.80 -15.02 23.64
C ARG A 40 11.43 -13.63 23.61
N ASN A 41 11.11 -12.84 22.58
CA ASN A 41 11.68 -11.51 22.38
C ASN A 41 10.85 -10.39 23.03
N ALA A 42 9.57 -10.64 23.31
CA ALA A 42 8.73 -9.71 24.03
C ALA A 42 9.19 -9.61 25.49
N ARG A 43 9.64 -8.42 25.91
CA ARG A 43 9.94 -8.13 27.33
C ARG A 43 8.69 -8.33 28.20
N ARG A 44 8.88 -8.47 29.52
CA ARG A 44 7.77 -8.62 30.49
C ARG A 44 6.69 -7.56 30.25
N GLY A 45 5.45 -8.00 30.03
CA GLY A 45 4.28 -7.14 29.79
C GLY A 45 3.77 -7.08 28.34
N GLY A 46 4.50 -7.60 27.35
CA GLY A 46 4.03 -7.68 25.97
C GLY A 46 2.88 -8.67 25.78
N LYS A 47 1.73 -8.21 25.29
CA LYS A 47 0.60 -9.06 24.89
C LYS A 47 0.71 -9.38 23.40
N ILE A 48 0.53 -10.64 23.03
CA ILE A 48 0.60 -11.12 21.63
C ILE A 48 -0.75 -11.73 21.28
N TRP A 49 -1.30 -11.34 20.13
CA TRP A 49 -2.53 -11.88 19.58
C TRP A 49 -2.23 -12.64 18.29
N VAL A 50 -2.75 -13.87 18.16
CA VAL A 50 -2.66 -14.66 16.93
C VAL A 50 -4.06 -14.82 16.38
N ARG A 51 -4.32 -14.22 15.21
CA ARG A 51 -5.62 -14.28 14.52
C ARG A 51 -5.63 -15.15 13.26
N ILE A 52 -4.45 -15.54 12.79
CA ILE A 52 -4.29 -16.41 11.64
C ILE A 52 -4.67 -17.85 12.03
N PHE A 53 -5.49 -18.51 11.20
CA PHE A 53 -5.93 -19.87 11.42
C PHE A 53 -5.76 -20.70 10.14
N PRO A 54 -5.16 -21.91 10.21
CA PRO A 54 -4.97 -22.75 9.04
C PRO A 54 -6.27 -23.51 8.72
N ASP A 55 -7.10 -22.93 7.86
CA ASP A 55 -8.42 -23.45 7.47
C ASP A 55 -8.42 -24.17 6.12
N LYS A 56 -7.41 -23.93 5.28
CA LYS A 56 -7.36 -24.52 3.94
C LYS A 56 -6.69 -25.90 3.95
N PRO A 57 -7.38 -26.97 3.55
CA PRO A 57 -6.76 -28.29 3.42
C PRO A 57 -5.82 -28.33 2.20
N VAL A 58 -4.65 -28.93 2.40
CA VAL A 58 -3.72 -29.31 1.34
C VAL A 58 -3.80 -30.82 1.18
N THR A 59 -4.17 -31.26 -0.02
CA THR A 59 -4.30 -32.67 -0.37
C THR A 59 -3.07 -33.12 -1.15
N VAL A 60 -2.52 -34.28 -0.81
CA VAL A 60 -1.44 -34.90 -1.58
C VAL A 60 -1.94 -36.20 -2.17
N ARG A 61 -1.56 -36.44 -3.42
CA ARG A 61 -1.76 -37.75 -4.04
C ARG A 61 -0.48 -38.57 -3.87
N PRO A 62 -0.59 -39.82 -3.39
CA PRO A 62 0.53 -40.74 -3.42
C PRO A 62 1.05 -40.90 -4.85
N ALA A 63 2.37 -40.95 -5.01
CA ALA A 63 3.03 -41.03 -6.32
C ALA A 63 2.62 -42.27 -7.14
N GLU A 64 2.15 -43.32 -6.46
CA GLU A 64 1.74 -44.60 -7.04
C GLU A 64 0.34 -44.58 -7.70
N THR A 65 -0.42 -43.49 -7.55
CA THR A 65 -1.79 -43.41 -8.08
C THR A 65 -1.81 -43.12 -9.58
N ARG A 66 -2.61 -43.89 -10.35
CA ARG A 66 -2.83 -43.66 -11.79
C ARG A 66 -3.34 -42.23 -12.04
N MET A 67 -2.91 -41.62 -13.15
CA MET A 67 -3.36 -40.28 -13.52
C MET A 67 -4.89 -40.23 -13.69
N GLY A 68 -5.56 -39.41 -12.88
CA GLY A 68 -7.01 -39.19 -12.88
C GLY A 68 -7.39 -37.83 -12.26
N SER A 69 -8.67 -37.47 -12.23
CA SER A 69 -9.15 -36.11 -11.87
C SER A 69 -9.54 -35.90 -10.39
N GLY A 70 -9.46 -36.90 -9.51
CA GLY A 70 -9.90 -36.79 -8.10
C GLY A 70 -8.83 -36.29 -7.10
N LYS A 71 -9.10 -35.25 -6.30
CA LYS A 71 -8.13 -34.76 -5.29
C LYS A 71 -7.86 -35.84 -4.22
N GLY A 72 -6.62 -35.94 -3.73
CA GLY A 72 -6.25 -36.89 -2.67
C GLY A 72 -6.83 -36.51 -1.30
N SER A 73 -6.56 -37.32 -0.27
CA SER A 73 -6.96 -37.00 1.11
C SER A 73 -6.21 -35.76 1.62
N PRO A 74 -6.84 -34.92 2.48
CA PRO A 74 -6.14 -33.82 3.16
C PRO A 74 -4.99 -34.36 4.03
N GLU A 75 -3.79 -33.86 3.82
CA GLU A 75 -2.60 -34.24 4.58
C GLU A 75 -2.29 -33.22 5.70
N TYR A 76 -2.43 -31.93 5.39
CA TYR A 76 -2.25 -30.85 6.36
C TYR A 76 -3.07 -29.61 6.00
N TRP A 77 -3.16 -28.67 6.93
CA TRP A 77 -3.89 -27.42 6.77
C TRP A 77 -2.92 -26.24 6.74
N VAL A 78 -3.24 -25.26 5.91
CA VAL A 78 -2.48 -24.03 5.76
C VAL A 78 -3.41 -22.83 5.88
N ALA A 79 -2.86 -21.76 6.45
CA ALA A 79 -3.41 -20.43 6.32
C ALA A 79 -2.85 -19.80 5.05
N VAL A 80 -3.76 -19.32 4.20
CA VAL A 80 -3.40 -18.67 2.96
C VAL A 80 -3.20 -17.18 3.20
N VAL A 81 -1.94 -16.72 3.18
CA VAL A 81 -1.61 -15.32 3.44
C VAL A 81 -1.21 -14.62 2.15
N LYS A 82 -1.78 -13.43 1.95
CA LYS A 82 -1.46 -12.55 0.82
C LYS A 82 -0.80 -11.28 1.35
N PRO A 83 0.11 -10.67 0.59
CA PRO A 83 0.64 -9.38 0.94
C PRO A 83 -0.45 -8.31 0.87
N ASP A 84 -0.26 -7.24 1.62
CA ASP A 84 -1.18 -6.11 1.61
C ASP A 84 -1.12 -5.33 0.28
N LYS A 85 -2.09 -4.44 0.09
CA LYS A 85 -2.32 -3.54 -1.05
C LYS A 85 -1.18 -2.57 -1.42
N LYS A 86 0.01 -2.71 -0.84
CA LYS A 86 1.13 -1.79 -1.08
C LYS A 86 1.76 -1.89 -2.46
N ASN A 87 1.20 -2.65 -3.41
CA ASN A 87 1.73 -2.76 -4.77
C ASN A 87 0.74 -2.29 -5.85
N ASP A 88 -0.36 -1.64 -5.46
CA ASP A 88 -1.37 -1.22 -6.40
C ASP A 88 -0.94 0.06 -7.13
N MET A 89 -0.91 -0.05 -8.46
CA MET A 89 -0.92 1.12 -9.34
C MET A 89 -2.12 2.00 -8.97
N ILE A 90 -1.93 3.31 -8.97
CA ILE A 90 -2.95 4.25 -8.54
C ILE A 90 -4.08 4.27 -9.56
N GLN A 91 -5.31 3.96 -9.14
CA GLN A 91 -6.51 3.95 -9.98
C GLN A 91 -7.69 4.50 -9.16
N PRO A 92 -8.87 4.70 -9.75
CA PRO A 92 -10.06 5.02 -8.95
C PRO A 92 -10.25 4.03 -7.79
N GLN A 93 -10.65 4.56 -6.63
CA GLN A 93 -10.78 3.88 -5.34
C GLN A 93 -9.45 3.45 -4.68
N THR A 94 -8.29 3.82 -5.22
CA THR A 94 -7.01 3.65 -4.51
C THR A 94 -6.87 4.68 -3.40
N HIS A 95 -6.47 4.23 -2.22
CA HIS A 95 -6.12 5.08 -1.08
C HIS A 95 -4.65 5.50 -1.15
N LEU A 96 -4.36 6.75 -0.79
CA LEU A 96 -3.05 7.39 -0.95
C LEU A 96 -2.76 8.22 0.30
N ASN A 97 -1.50 8.24 0.71
CA ASN A 97 -1.04 9.14 1.76
C ASN A 97 -0.93 10.57 1.22
N VAL A 98 -1.13 11.55 2.11
CA VAL A 98 -0.83 12.95 1.81
C VAL A 98 0.61 13.26 2.22
N ALA A 99 1.38 13.80 1.28
CA ALA A 99 2.80 14.11 1.45
C ALA A 99 3.06 15.61 1.67
N ASP A 100 2.14 16.32 2.29
CA ASP A 100 2.28 17.74 2.62
C ASP A 100 1.64 18.08 3.97
N ASN A 101 1.80 19.33 4.40
CA ASN A 101 1.19 19.87 5.62
C ASN A 101 -0.15 20.59 5.38
N SER A 102 -0.89 20.27 4.31
CA SER A 102 -2.17 20.92 3.98
C SER A 102 -3.29 20.64 5.00
N GLY A 103 -3.11 19.64 5.87
CA GLY A 103 -4.08 19.20 6.86
C GLY A 103 -4.78 17.90 6.48
N ALA A 104 -4.79 17.52 5.20
CA ALA A 104 -5.24 16.20 4.78
C ALA A 104 -4.20 15.12 5.16
N ARG A 105 -4.66 13.90 5.49
CA ARG A 105 -3.79 12.76 5.85
C ARG A 105 -3.92 11.60 4.89
N GLU A 106 -5.15 11.31 4.46
CA GLU A 106 -5.46 10.21 3.56
C GLU A 106 -6.41 10.68 2.46
N LEU A 107 -6.14 10.28 1.21
CA LEU A 107 -6.96 10.55 0.04
C LEU A 107 -7.46 9.24 -0.57
N MET A 108 -8.66 9.26 -1.15
CA MET A 108 -9.12 8.22 -2.06
C MET A 108 -9.28 8.80 -3.46
N CYS A 109 -8.58 8.23 -4.43
CA CYS A 109 -8.67 8.63 -5.83
C CYS A 109 -10.09 8.38 -6.37
N ILE A 110 -10.68 9.39 -7.00
CA ILE A 110 -11.97 9.30 -7.71
C ILE A 110 -11.71 9.16 -9.21
N ARG A 111 -10.82 10.00 -9.74
CA ARG A 111 -10.57 10.12 -11.17
C ARG A 111 -9.16 10.62 -11.46
N ILE A 112 -8.59 10.18 -12.57
CA ILE A 112 -7.33 10.69 -13.13
C ILE A 112 -7.65 11.79 -14.16
N ILE A 113 -7.04 12.97 -14.02
CA ILE A 113 -7.25 14.11 -14.93
C ILE A 113 -6.35 13.99 -16.15
N GLY A 114 -6.82 14.47 -17.31
CA GLY A 114 -6.02 14.51 -18.55
C GLY A 114 -5.88 13.16 -19.26
N ALA A 115 -6.55 12.12 -18.75
CA ALA A 115 -6.53 10.79 -19.33
C ALA A 115 -7.83 10.50 -20.09
N SER A 116 -7.80 10.54 -21.43
CA SER A 116 -8.72 9.73 -22.22
C SER A 116 -8.20 8.28 -22.14
N ASN A 117 -8.94 7.38 -21.47
CA ASN A 117 -8.65 5.95 -21.36
C ASN A 117 -7.47 5.44 -20.50
N ARG A 118 -6.72 6.27 -19.76
CA ARG A 118 -5.70 5.72 -18.83
C ARG A 118 -6.36 5.13 -17.57
N ARG A 119 -6.11 3.84 -17.34
CA ARG A 119 -6.59 3.10 -16.15
C ARG A 119 -5.80 3.43 -14.88
N TYR A 120 -4.55 3.85 -15.02
CA TYR A 120 -3.61 4.03 -13.91
C TYR A 120 -2.89 5.38 -13.98
N ALA A 121 -2.65 5.96 -12.80
CA ALA A 121 -1.88 7.17 -12.59
C ALA A 121 -0.45 6.84 -12.16
N HIS A 122 0.47 7.70 -12.58
CA HIS A 122 1.90 7.67 -12.33
C HIS A 122 2.35 9.00 -11.69
N ILE A 123 3.64 9.10 -11.33
CA ILE A 123 4.22 10.34 -10.81
C ILE A 123 3.97 11.49 -11.78
N GLY A 124 3.51 12.63 -11.26
CA GLY A 124 3.18 13.83 -12.03
C GLY A 124 1.75 13.86 -12.57
N ASP A 125 1.02 12.75 -12.57
CA ASP A 125 -0.40 12.79 -12.93
C ASP A 125 -1.21 13.50 -11.84
N VAL A 126 -2.19 14.30 -12.27
CA VAL A 126 -3.16 14.95 -11.37
C VAL A 126 -4.39 14.06 -11.24
N ILE A 127 -4.85 13.89 -10.01
CA ILE A 127 -6.08 13.17 -9.69
C ILE A 127 -7.10 14.11 -9.01
N VAL A 128 -8.38 13.77 -9.17
CA VAL A 128 -9.45 14.22 -8.28
C VAL A 128 -9.59 13.17 -7.18
N ALA A 129 -9.60 13.59 -5.93
CA ALA A 129 -9.66 12.70 -4.78
C ALA A 129 -10.59 13.24 -3.70
N VAL A 130 -11.12 12.36 -2.86
CA VAL A 130 -11.84 12.74 -1.63
C VAL A 130 -10.94 12.53 -0.42
N ILE A 131 -10.96 13.48 0.51
CA ILE A 131 -10.24 13.39 1.77
C ILE A 131 -10.92 12.35 2.67
N LYS A 132 -10.18 11.31 3.08
CA LYS A 132 -10.68 10.24 3.96
C LYS A 132 -10.33 10.46 5.42
N ASP A 133 -9.20 11.08 5.68
CA ASP A 133 -8.74 11.51 7.00
C ASP A 133 -8.08 12.89 6.91
N ALA A 134 -8.33 13.73 7.92
CA ALA A 134 -7.83 15.10 8.01
C ALA A 134 -7.57 15.49 9.46
N VAL A 135 -6.65 16.43 9.65
CA VAL A 135 -6.37 17.07 10.95
C VAL A 135 -7.54 18.01 11.30
N PRO A 136 -8.11 17.94 12.51
CA PRO A 136 -9.15 18.88 12.94
C PRO A 136 -8.66 20.34 12.93
N ASN A 137 -9.59 21.28 12.73
CA ASN A 137 -9.32 22.74 12.73
C ASN A 137 -8.32 23.22 11.67
N MET A 138 -8.10 22.44 10.61
CA MET A 138 -7.35 22.86 9.42
C MET A 138 -8.31 23.25 8.30
N PRO A 139 -7.86 24.04 7.31
CA PRO A 139 -8.73 24.48 6.20
C PRO A 139 -9.31 23.36 5.34
N LEU A 140 -8.66 22.18 5.31
CA LEU A 140 -9.13 21.02 4.56
C LEU A 140 -9.88 20.05 5.48
N GLU A 141 -11.08 19.67 5.07
CA GLU A 141 -11.97 18.84 5.88
C GLU A 141 -12.17 17.44 5.31
N ARG A 142 -12.55 16.50 6.19
CA ARG A 142 -12.89 15.14 5.76
C ARG A 142 -14.09 15.17 4.81
N SER A 143 -14.04 14.34 3.77
CA SER A 143 -15.04 14.24 2.70
C SER A 143 -15.03 15.38 1.67
N GLU A 144 -14.16 16.39 1.82
CA GLU A 144 -13.94 17.39 0.79
C GLU A 144 -13.31 16.74 -0.46
N VAL A 145 -13.71 17.22 -1.64
CA VAL A 145 -13.14 16.79 -2.92
C VAL A 145 -12.05 17.76 -3.34
N VAL A 146 -10.84 17.26 -3.54
CA VAL A 146 -9.65 18.04 -3.86
C VAL A 146 -8.94 17.53 -5.11
N ARG A 147 -8.07 18.37 -5.68
CA ARG A 147 -7.08 17.95 -6.66
C ARG A 147 -5.78 17.62 -5.95
N ALA A 148 -5.09 16.59 -6.43
CA ALA A 148 -3.78 16.22 -5.90
C ALA A 148 -2.87 15.72 -7.03
N VAL A 149 -1.57 15.99 -6.93
CA VAL A 149 -0.55 15.45 -7.84
C VAL A 149 0.14 14.26 -7.18
N ILE A 150 0.33 13.18 -7.93
CA ILE A 150 1.06 12.01 -7.45
C ILE A 150 2.55 12.32 -7.38
N VAL A 151 3.16 12.13 -6.20
CA VAL A 151 4.59 12.39 -5.98
C VAL A 151 5.39 11.14 -5.65
N ARG A 152 4.74 10.08 -5.15
CA ARG A 152 5.35 8.76 -4.88
C ARG A 152 4.44 7.64 -5.30
N THR A 153 5.05 6.54 -5.75
CA THR A 153 4.36 5.32 -6.14
C THR A 153 5.16 4.08 -5.74
N CYS A 154 4.45 3.07 -5.26
CA CYS A 154 4.99 1.74 -5.01
C CYS A 154 5.33 0.98 -6.29
N LYS A 155 4.72 1.35 -7.42
CA LYS A 155 5.09 0.86 -8.75
C LYS A 155 6.37 1.56 -9.19
N GLU A 156 7.30 0.74 -9.67
CA GLU A 156 8.61 1.16 -10.17
C GLU A 156 8.51 2.21 -11.30
N LEU A 157 9.30 3.27 -11.18
CA LEU A 157 9.58 4.24 -12.23
C LEU A 157 10.91 3.87 -12.88
N LYS A 158 10.91 3.61 -14.19
CA LYS A 158 12.12 3.33 -14.95
C LYS A 158 12.57 4.59 -15.67
N ARG A 159 13.84 4.95 -15.51
CA ARG A 159 14.50 6.07 -16.19
C ARG A 159 15.20 5.59 -17.45
N ASP A 160 15.41 6.50 -18.39
CA ASP A 160 16.07 6.21 -19.67
C ASP A 160 17.52 5.71 -19.49
N ASN A 161 18.17 6.11 -18.40
CA ASN A 161 19.50 5.64 -18.03
C ASN A 161 19.51 4.25 -17.36
N GLY A 162 18.37 3.54 -17.33
CA GLY A 162 18.23 2.22 -16.73
C GLY A 162 18.04 2.21 -15.21
N MET A 163 18.12 3.36 -14.53
CA MET A 163 17.84 3.44 -13.09
C MET A 163 16.36 3.19 -12.81
N ILE A 164 16.08 2.48 -11.72
CA ILE A 164 14.72 2.17 -11.27
C ILE A 164 14.50 2.76 -9.89
N ILE A 165 13.43 3.55 -9.73
CA ILE A 165 13.00 4.10 -8.44
C ILE A 165 11.72 3.41 -8.00
N ARG A 166 11.67 3.03 -6.73
CA ARG A 166 10.48 2.49 -6.08
C ARG A 166 10.34 3.08 -4.68
N TYR A 167 9.16 3.57 -4.36
CA TYR A 167 8.84 4.07 -3.02
C TYR A 167 8.11 3.01 -2.18
N ASP A 168 8.11 3.19 -0.86
CA ASP A 168 7.43 2.29 0.09
C ASP A 168 5.93 2.57 0.23
N ASP A 169 5.46 3.70 -0.30
CA ASP A 169 4.08 4.16 -0.29
C ASP A 169 3.65 4.86 -1.58
N ASN A 170 2.33 4.89 -1.81
CA ASN A 170 1.72 5.76 -2.80
C ASN A 170 1.32 7.06 -2.09
N ALA A 171 1.79 8.21 -2.58
CA ALA A 171 1.53 9.48 -1.95
C ALA A 171 1.31 10.63 -2.94
N ALA A 172 0.53 11.61 -2.52
CA ALA A 172 0.17 12.77 -3.32
C ALA A 172 0.26 14.08 -2.51
N VAL A 173 0.43 15.20 -3.22
CA VAL A 173 0.42 16.56 -2.66
C VAL A 173 -0.88 17.23 -3.11
N VAL A 174 -1.58 17.89 -2.19
CA VAL A 174 -2.84 18.57 -2.50
C VAL A 174 -2.54 19.88 -3.24
N ILE A 175 -3.24 20.12 -4.34
CA ILE A 175 -3.02 21.28 -5.21
C ILE A 175 -4.30 22.07 -5.43
N ASP A 176 -4.13 23.34 -5.81
CA ASP A 176 -5.22 24.20 -6.29
C ASP A 176 -5.58 23.91 -7.77
N GLN A 177 -6.38 24.79 -8.38
CA GLN A 177 -6.79 24.63 -9.77
C GLN A 177 -5.67 24.93 -10.78
N GLU A 178 -4.70 25.77 -10.39
CA GLU A 178 -3.56 26.21 -11.19
C GLU A 178 -2.36 25.25 -11.09
N GLY A 179 -2.41 24.31 -10.13
CA GLY A 179 -1.37 23.31 -9.90
C GLY A 179 -0.37 23.69 -8.81
N ASN A 180 -0.63 24.75 -8.04
CA ASN A 180 0.20 25.11 -6.89
C ASN A 180 -0.15 24.24 -5.67
N PRO A 181 0.84 23.88 -4.82
CA PRO A 181 0.56 23.15 -3.60
C PRO A 181 -0.27 24.00 -2.62
N LYS A 182 -1.28 23.38 -1.99
CA LYS A 182 -2.02 24.00 -0.88
C LYS A 182 -1.20 24.01 0.42
N GLY A 183 -0.35 22.99 0.62
CA GLY A 183 0.60 22.94 1.73
C GLY A 183 1.82 23.84 1.49
N THR A 184 2.45 24.28 2.57
CA THR A 184 3.68 25.07 2.56
C THR A 184 4.95 24.21 2.70
N ARG A 185 4.81 22.90 2.92
CA ARG A 185 5.93 21.96 3.04
C ARG A 185 5.55 20.59 2.48
N VAL A 186 6.50 19.93 1.82
CA VAL A 186 6.37 18.56 1.32
C VAL A 186 7.16 17.60 2.24
N PHE A 187 6.64 16.39 2.42
CA PHE A 187 7.24 15.35 3.25
C PHE A 187 7.83 14.20 2.43
N GLY A 188 9.01 13.76 2.83
CA GLY A 188 9.72 12.64 2.22
C GLY A 188 10.39 12.99 0.90
N ALA A 189 11.19 12.04 0.39
CA ALA A 189 11.85 12.17 -0.91
C ALA A 189 10.83 12.07 -2.05
N ILE A 190 11.06 12.84 -3.11
CA ILE A 190 10.20 12.85 -4.31
C ILE A 190 11.04 12.68 -5.58
N ALA A 191 10.40 12.34 -6.69
CA ALA A 191 11.11 12.09 -7.95
C ALA A 191 11.33 13.41 -8.72
N ARG A 192 12.53 13.59 -9.30
CA ARG A 192 12.87 14.77 -10.12
C ARG A 192 11.97 14.99 -11.33
N GLU A 193 11.30 13.96 -11.80
CA GLU A 193 10.36 13.95 -12.93
C GLU A 193 9.23 14.97 -12.75
N LEU A 194 8.88 15.32 -11.51
CA LEU A 194 7.93 16.40 -11.22
C LEU A 194 8.29 17.75 -11.83
N ARG A 195 9.59 18.02 -12.09
CA ARG A 195 10.03 19.23 -12.82
C ARG A 195 9.55 19.25 -14.27
N GLN A 196 9.52 18.09 -14.92
CA GLN A 196 9.09 17.96 -16.32
C GLN A 196 7.58 18.19 -16.48
N PHE A 197 6.83 18.00 -15.40
CA PHE A 197 5.39 18.22 -15.34
C PHE A 197 5.01 19.60 -14.77
N ASN A 198 5.94 20.56 -14.74
CA ASN A 198 5.74 21.93 -14.25
C ASN A 198 5.41 22.07 -12.75
N PHE A 199 5.71 21.06 -11.93
CA PHE A 199 5.52 21.12 -10.46
C PHE A 199 6.77 21.63 -9.71
N THR A 200 7.44 22.65 -10.26
CA THR A 200 8.71 23.18 -9.72
C THR A 200 8.59 23.63 -8.26
N LYS A 201 7.47 24.27 -7.87
CA LYS A 201 7.22 24.69 -6.47
C LYS A 201 7.23 23.50 -5.51
N ILE A 202 6.59 22.39 -5.89
CA ILE A 202 6.57 21.16 -5.07
C ILE A 202 7.98 20.60 -4.91
N VAL A 203 8.77 20.63 -5.99
CA VAL A 203 10.16 20.18 -5.97
C VAL A 203 11.02 21.05 -5.05
N SER A 204 10.81 22.36 -5.02
CA SER A 204 11.51 23.28 -4.13
C SER A 204 11.14 23.12 -2.65
N LEU A 205 9.94 22.63 -2.33
CA LEU A 205 9.47 22.43 -0.96
C LEU A 205 9.87 21.07 -0.37
N ALA A 206 10.41 20.16 -1.19
CA ALA A 206 10.76 18.82 -0.75
C ALA A 206 12.14 18.77 -0.07
N PRO A 207 12.29 17.93 0.97
CA PRO A 207 13.58 17.77 1.66
C PRO A 207 14.64 17.07 0.80
N GLU A 208 14.21 16.20 -0.11
CA GLU A 208 15.10 15.40 -0.95
C GLU A 208 14.45 15.12 -2.32
N VAL A 209 15.27 15.13 -3.37
CA VAL A 209 14.85 14.89 -4.75
C VAL A 209 15.73 13.80 -5.35
N LEU A 210 15.12 12.67 -5.74
CA LEU A 210 15.77 11.49 -6.31
C LEU A 210 15.82 11.55 -7.84
#